data_AF-J2TQ22-F1
#
_entry.id   AF-J2TQ22-F1
#
_cell.length_a   1.000
_cell.length_b   1.000
_cell.length_c   1.000
_cell.angle_alpha   90.00
_cell.angle_beta   90.00
_cell.angle_gamma   90.00
#
_symmetry.space_group_name_H-M   'P 1'
#
loop_
_entity.id
_entity.type
_entity.pdbx_description
1 polymer ?
#
loop_
_entity_poly.entity_id
_entity_poly.type
_entity_poly.pdbx_seq_one_letter_code
_entity_poly.pdbx_strand_id
1 'polypeptide(L)'
;MMTINTSNPALYITTLVASSAMTYYMVYSNFIDGIYPTDRDSIAIPLVATTGLLAMLLLLSLSQYPLYKQLKSGKPSSLIATSFALLATTISSMLLIESTNYWFSPNHFTLSTLYFITLSTYLFQQFKLYKRLVSPLKQDSQRG
;
A
#
# COMPACT_ATOMS: atom_id res chain seq x y z
N MET A 1 2.43 -29.79 6.21
CA MET A 1 3.12 -28.77 5.39
C MET A 1 2.13 -27.63 5.16
N MET A 2 2.24 -26.56 5.93
CA MET A 2 1.30 -25.43 5.90
C MET A 2 1.65 -24.54 4.70
N THR A 3 0.82 -24.56 3.67
CA THR A 3 0.95 -23.67 2.52
C THR A 3 0.55 -22.27 2.94
N ILE A 4 1.53 -21.47 3.36
CA ILE A 4 1.32 -20.03 3.58
C ILE A 4 0.92 -19.46 2.22
N ASN A 5 -0.34 -19.02 2.12
CA ASN A 5 -0.90 -18.42 0.91
C ASN A 5 -0.31 -17.01 0.75
N THR A 6 0.92 -16.94 0.24
CA THR A 6 1.82 -15.78 0.29
C THR A 6 1.40 -14.59 -0.57
N SER A 7 0.27 -14.64 -1.27
CA SER A 7 -0.23 -13.57 -2.15
C SER A 7 -1.46 -12.86 -1.62
N ASN A 8 -1.75 -13.02 -0.32
CA ASN A 8 -2.78 -12.23 0.32
C ASN A 8 -2.27 -10.78 0.49
N PRO A 9 -2.99 -9.77 -0.05
CA PRO A 9 -2.65 -8.36 0.18
C PRO A 9 -2.76 -7.94 1.65
N ALA A 10 -3.28 -8.82 2.53
CA ALA A 10 -3.50 -8.56 3.94
C ALA A 10 -2.31 -7.92 4.65
N LEU A 11 -1.06 -8.35 4.40
CA LEU A 11 0.09 -7.77 5.10
C LEU A 11 0.21 -6.27 4.81
N TYR A 12 0.21 -5.88 3.55
CA TYR A 12 0.27 -4.48 3.14
C TYR A 12 -0.96 -3.69 3.59
N ILE A 13 -2.16 -4.26 3.46
CA ILE A 13 -3.40 -3.57 3.87
C ILE A 13 -3.38 -3.32 5.38
N THR A 14 -2.95 -4.31 6.18
CA THR A 14 -2.81 -4.17 7.62
C THR A 14 -1.75 -3.15 7.98
N THR A 15 -0.57 -3.16 7.34
CA THR A 15 0.47 -2.16 7.62
C THR A 15 0.03 -0.76 7.19
N LEU A 16 -0.66 -0.61 6.06
CA LEU A 16 -1.21 0.67 5.61
C LEU A 16 -2.20 1.25 6.63
N VAL A 17 -3.18 0.45 7.07
CA VAL A 17 -4.16 0.88 8.07
C VAL A 17 -3.48 1.22 9.40
N ALA A 18 -2.52 0.40 9.84
CA ALA A 18 -1.76 0.66 11.05
C ALA A 18 -0.91 1.94 10.97
N SER A 19 -0.22 2.18 9.85
CA SER A 19 0.52 3.42 9.62
C SER A 19 -0.39 4.64 9.63
N SER A 20 -1.56 4.57 9.00
CA SER A 20 -2.54 5.66 9.04
C SER A 20 -3.04 5.90 10.47
N ALA A 21 -3.46 4.86 11.19
CA ALA A 21 -3.91 4.99 12.58
C ALA A 21 -2.83 5.59 13.50
N MET A 22 -1.58 5.17 13.33
CA MET A 22 -0.45 5.72 14.09
C MET A 22 -0.16 7.18 13.71
N THR A 23 -0.34 7.55 12.44
CA THR A 23 -0.25 8.95 11.99
C THR A 23 -1.30 9.81 12.69
N TYR A 24 -2.55 9.35 12.74
CA TYR A 24 -3.62 10.00 13.49
C TYR A 24 -3.27 10.22 14.96
N TYR A 25 -2.80 9.15 15.62
CA TYR A 25 -2.40 9.19 17.02
C TYR A 25 -1.27 10.20 17.27
N MET A 26 -0.20 10.16 16.46
CA MET A 26 0.94 11.06 16.64
C MET A 26 0.59 12.52 16.34
N VAL A 27 -0.21 12.79 15.31
CA VAL A 27 -0.66 14.15 15.00
C VAL A 27 -1.49 14.71 16.15
N TYR A 28 -2.40 13.91 16.71
CA TYR A 28 -3.21 14.31 17.85
C TYR A 28 -2.39 14.50 19.12
N SER A 29 -1.45 13.60 19.44
CA SER A 29 -0.55 13.74 20.59
C SER A 29 0.26 15.04 20.50
N ASN A 30 0.89 15.29 19.34
CA ASN A 30 1.68 16.50 19.11
C ASN A 30 0.83 17.79 19.26
N PHE A 31 -0.45 17.73 18.92
CA PHE A 31 -1.38 18.84 19.16
C PHE A 31 -1.62 19.07 20.66
N ILE A 32 -1.91 18.01 21.42
CA ILE A 32 -2.10 18.10 22.87
C ILE A 32 -0.81 18.59 23.57
N ASP A 33 0.35 18.17 23.07
CA ASP A 33 1.66 18.58 23.58
C ASP A 33 2.08 20.00 23.17
N GLY A 34 1.22 20.73 22.43
CA GLY A 34 1.47 22.12 22.01
C GLY A 34 2.52 22.28 20.91
N ILE A 35 2.94 21.19 20.25
CA ILE A 35 3.90 21.22 19.14
C ILE A 35 3.26 21.84 17.89
N TYR A 36 1.97 21.60 17.67
CA TYR A 36 1.22 22.28 16.61
C TYR A 36 0.55 23.56 17.14
N PRO A 37 0.67 24.70 16.44
CA PRO A 37 0.01 25.93 16.84
C PRO A 37 -1.51 25.76 16.80
N THR A 38 -2.19 26.19 17.86
CA THR A 38 -3.64 26.09 18.09
C THR A 38 -4.48 27.00 17.18
N ASP A 39 -3.84 27.98 16.57
CA ASP A 39 -4.42 29.16 15.96
C ASP A 39 -4.58 29.01 14.42
N ARG A 40 -4.38 27.81 13.87
CA ARG A 40 -4.48 27.49 12.44
C ARG A 40 -5.00 26.07 12.20
N ASP A 41 -5.36 25.75 10.96
CA ASP A 41 -5.70 24.40 10.45
C ASP A 41 -4.52 23.39 10.50
N SER A 42 -3.59 23.59 11.43
CA SER A 42 -2.33 22.87 11.61
C SER A 42 -2.54 21.37 11.82
N ILE A 43 -3.64 20.96 12.46
CA ILE A 43 -4.00 19.56 12.65
C ILE A 43 -4.88 19.01 11.54
N ALA A 44 -5.77 19.84 10.98
CA ALA A 44 -6.75 19.38 10.01
C ALA A 44 -6.08 18.94 8.70
N ILE A 45 -5.08 19.71 8.24
CA ILE A 45 -4.32 19.43 7.03
C ILE A 45 -3.67 18.04 7.06
N PRO A 46 -2.82 17.67 8.04
CA PRO A 46 -2.18 16.36 8.07
C PRO A 46 -3.18 15.20 8.22
N LEU A 47 -4.30 15.40 8.94
CA LEU A 47 -5.33 14.36 9.09
C LEU A 47 -6.11 14.13 7.79
N VAL A 48 -6.50 15.21 7.09
CA VAL A 48 -7.18 15.13 5.79
C VAL A 48 -6.25 14.51 4.75
N ALA A 49 -4.97 14.92 4.72
CA ALA A 49 -3.96 14.33 3.85
C ALA A 49 -3.79 12.83 4.11
N THR A 50 -3.72 12.42 5.38
CA THR A 50 -3.62 10.99 5.77
C THR A 50 -4.85 10.20 5.33
N THR A 51 -6.05 10.76 5.48
CA THR A 51 -7.30 10.13 5.00
C THR A 51 -7.32 9.97 3.49
N GLY A 52 -6.98 11.04 2.77
CA GLY A 52 -6.95 11.06 1.31
C GLY A 52 -5.95 10.04 0.79
N LEU A 53 -4.76 9.99 1.37
CA LEU A 53 -3.73 9.00 1.06
C LEU A 53 -4.23 7.57 1.29
N LEU A 54 -4.80 7.28 2.47
CA LEU A 54 -5.33 5.96 2.79
C LEU A 54 -6.40 5.54 1.79
N ALA A 55 -7.39 6.40 1.54
CA ALA A 55 -8.47 6.13 0.60
C ALA A 55 -7.93 5.87 -0.82
N MET A 56 -7.00 6.72 -1.29
CA MET A 56 -6.41 6.59 -2.62
C MET A 56 -5.63 5.27 -2.76
N LEU A 57 -4.79 4.93 -1.78
CA LEU A 57 -4.02 3.68 -1.78
C LEU A 57 -4.92 2.44 -1.72
N LEU A 58 -6.02 2.48 -0.98
CA LEU A 58 -7.02 1.40 -0.96
C LEU A 58 -7.73 1.27 -2.32
N LEU A 59 -8.10 2.38 -2.96
CA LEU A 59 -8.71 2.38 -4.30
C LEU A 59 -7.75 1.85 -5.36
N LEU A 60 -6.49 2.26 -5.33
CA LEU A 60 -5.44 1.74 -6.22
C LEU A 60 -5.18 0.26 -5.98
N SER A 61 -5.31 -0.22 -4.74
CA SER A 61 -5.20 -1.65 -4.43
C SER A 61 -6.38 -2.43 -4.96
N LEU A 62 -7.59 -1.87 -4.85
CA LEU A 62 -8.81 -2.46 -5.39
C LEU A 62 -8.79 -2.50 -6.92
N SER A 63 -8.24 -1.48 -7.59
CA SER A 63 -8.14 -1.46 -9.06
C SER A 63 -7.22 -2.56 -9.60
N GLN A 64 -6.29 -3.09 -8.80
CA GLN A 64 -5.47 -4.25 -9.14
C GLN A 64 -6.21 -5.59 -9.00
N TYR A 65 -7.39 -5.63 -8.35
CA TYR A 65 -8.14 -6.86 -8.08
C TYR A 65 -8.43 -7.73 -9.31
N PRO A 66 -8.77 -7.19 -10.51
CA PRO A 66 -8.99 -8.00 -11.70
C PRO A 66 -7.77 -8.86 -12.05
N LEU A 67 -6.55 -8.32 -11.93
CA LEU A 67 -5.31 -9.05 -12.19
C LEU A 67 -5.10 -10.14 -11.13
N TYR A 68 -5.28 -9.81 -9.84
CA TYR A 68 -5.23 -10.80 -8.75
C TYR A 68 -6.19 -11.97 -9.00
N LYS A 69 -7.43 -11.68 -9.41
CA LYS A 69 -8.45 -12.70 -9.67
C LYS A 69 -8.07 -13.60 -10.84
N GLN A 70 -7.58 -13.02 -11.95
CA GLN A 70 -7.14 -13.77 -13.13
C GLN A 70 -6.02 -14.75 -12.76
N LEU A 71 -4.96 -14.25 -12.11
CA LEU A 71 -3.81 -15.05 -11.70
C LEU A 71 -4.18 -16.13 -10.67
N LYS A 72 -5.10 -15.84 -9.73
CA LYS A 72 -5.59 -16.83 -8.77
C LYS A 72 -6.37 -17.96 -9.46
N SER A 73 -7.11 -17.63 -10.52
CA SER A 73 -7.89 -18.61 -11.29
C SER A 73 -7.09 -19.35 -12.37
N GLY A 74 -5.78 -19.11 -12.48
CA GLY A 74 -4.95 -19.68 -13.54
C GLY A 74 -5.30 -19.20 -14.95
N LYS A 75 -6.11 -18.14 -15.07
CA LYS A 75 -6.49 -17.57 -16.36
C LYS A 75 -5.35 -16.71 -16.91
N PRO A 76 -5.19 -16.64 -18.24
CA PRO A 76 -4.24 -15.71 -18.84
C PRO A 76 -4.58 -14.28 -18.41
N SER A 77 -3.56 -13.51 -18.08
CA SER A 77 -3.72 -12.10 -17.72
C SER A 77 -4.15 -11.28 -18.94
N SER A 78 -5.16 -10.44 -18.77
CA SER A 78 -5.53 -9.44 -19.77
C SER A 78 -4.49 -8.32 -19.79
N LEU A 79 -4.11 -7.86 -20.99
CA LEU A 79 -3.22 -6.70 -21.16
C LEU A 79 -3.77 -5.46 -20.44
N ILE A 80 -5.08 -5.23 -20.50
CA ILE A 80 -5.75 -4.13 -19.80
C ILE A 80 -5.57 -4.25 -18.28
N ALA A 81 -5.82 -5.43 -17.72
CA ALA A 81 -5.67 -5.66 -16.27
C ALA A 81 -4.21 -5.48 -15.81
N THR A 82 -3.25 -5.94 -16.62
CA THR A 82 -1.81 -5.76 -16.36
C THR A 82 -1.41 -4.28 -16.42
N SER A 83 -1.84 -3.54 -17.45
CA SER A 83 -1.54 -2.11 -17.60
C SER A 83 -2.10 -1.29 -16.45
N PHE A 84 -3.37 -1.50 -16.06
CA PHE A 84 -3.95 -0.84 -14.89
C PHE A 84 -3.20 -1.18 -13.60
N ALA A 85 -2.80 -2.45 -13.44
CA ALA A 85 -2.07 -2.84 -12.24
C ALA A 85 -0.69 -2.20 -12.17
N LEU A 86 0.03 -2.11 -13.30
CA LEU A 86 1.32 -1.40 -13.37
C LEU A 86 1.17 0.09 -13.06
N LEU A 87 0.17 0.75 -13.64
CA LEU A 87 -0.13 2.16 -13.35
C LEU A 87 -0.42 2.36 -11.85
N ALA A 88 -1.28 1.52 -11.28
CA ALA A 88 -1.60 1.57 -9.86
C ALA A 88 -0.37 1.35 -8.98
N THR A 89 0.55 0.47 -9.40
CA THR A 89 1.83 0.24 -8.72
C THR A 89 2.74 1.45 -8.74
N THR A 90 2.89 2.10 -9.89
CA THR A 90 3.69 3.31 -10.02
C THR A 90 3.15 4.42 -9.12
N ILE A 91 1.85 4.70 -9.20
CA ILE A 91 1.22 5.78 -8.42
C ILE A 91 1.30 5.47 -6.91
N SER A 92 0.97 4.25 -6.49
CA SER A 92 1.03 3.88 -5.07
C SER A 92 2.46 3.99 -4.50
N SER A 93 3.46 3.58 -5.28
CA SER A 93 4.86 3.67 -4.87
C SER A 93 5.30 5.13 -4.74
N MET A 94 4.93 5.99 -5.69
CA MET A 94 5.20 7.42 -5.62
C MET A 94 4.59 8.06 -4.38
N LEU A 95 3.30 7.80 -4.11
CA LEU A 95 2.60 8.32 -2.94
C LEU A 95 3.24 7.88 -1.61
N LEU A 96 3.67 6.61 -1.52
CA LEU A 96 4.32 6.08 -0.33
C LEU A 96 5.74 6.63 -0.13
N ILE A 97 6.49 6.85 -1.21
CA ILE A 97 7.80 7.53 -1.18
C ILE A 97 7.63 8.98 -0.73
N GLU A 98 6.67 9.70 -1.32
CA GLU A 98 6.37 11.08 -0.96
C GLU A 98 5.96 11.18 0.52
N SER A 99 5.11 10.27 1.00
CA SER A 99 4.70 10.23 2.41
C SER A 99 5.87 9.93 3.35
N THR A 100 6.78 9.04 2.95
CA THR A 100 8.00 8.74 3.71
C THR A 100 8.87 10.00 3.85
N ASN A 101 9.03 10.76 2.77
CA ASN A 101 9.81 11.99 2.74
C ASN A 101 9.11 13.15 3.47
N TYR A 102 7.79 13.27 3.32
CA TYR A 102 6.99 14.29 3.98
C TYR A 102 7.15 14.22 5.50
N TRP A 103 7.05 13.02 6.07
CA TRP A 103 7.19 12.85 7.52
C TRP A 103 8.65 12.88 8.00
N PHE A 104 9.63 12.84 7.10
CA PHE A 104 11.04 12.94 7.49
C PHE A 104 11.38 14.35 8.01
N SER A 105 10.75 15.40 7.46
CA SER A 105 10.99 16.79 7.84
C SER A 105 9.71 17.43 8.43
N PRO A 106 9.76 18.14 9.57
CA PRO A 106 10.96 18.64 10.24
C PRO A 106 11.62 17.69 11.24
N ASN A 107 11.03 16.54 11.61
CA ASN A 107 11.67 15.42 12.36
C ASN A 107 10.65 14.33 12.81
N HIS A 108 9.62 14.00 12.02
CA HIS A 108 8.67 12.93 12.40
C HIS A 108 9.18 11.53 11.99
N PHE A 109 10.41 11.20 12.42
CA PHE A 109 11.13 9.98 12.03
C PHE A 109 10.32 8.69 12.22
N THR A 110 9.55 8.60 13.31
CA THR A 110 8.68 7.44 13.56
C THR A 110 7.64 7.28 12.45
N LEU A 111 6.99 8.35 12.02
CA LEU A 111 6.02 8.32 10.93
C LEU A 111 6.69 8.02 9.58
N SER A 112 7.85 8.65 9.31
CA SER A 112 8.65 8.35 8.11
C SER A 112 9.00 6.85 8.03
N THR A 113 9.47 6.28 9.14
CA THR A 113 9.82 4.85 9.24
C THR A 113 8.59 3.95 9.00
N LEU A 114 7.42 4.32 9.54
CA LEU A 114 6.19 3.56 9.32
C LEU A 114 5.77 3.55 7.85
N TYR A 115 5.84 4.70 7.17
CA TYR A 115 5.55 4.76 5.73
C TYR A 115 6.59 4.03 4.90
N PHE A 116 7.87 4.02 5.32
CA PHE A 116 8.91 3.20 4.68
C PHE A 116 8.65 1.69 4.83
N ILE A 117 8.21 1.23 6.01
CA ILE A 117 7.80 -0.17 6.24
C ILE A 117 6.59 -0.50 5.35
N THR A 118 5.61 0.39 5.27
CA THR A 118 4.43 0.22 4.40
C THR A 118 4.82 0.18 2.92
N LEU A 119 5.75 1.03 2.46
CA LEU A 119 6.34 0.95 1.12
C LEU A 119 7.03 -0.40 0.89
N SER A 120 7.82 -0.87 1.85
CA SER A 120 8.55 -2.14 1.74
C SER A 120 7.60 -3.34 1.62
N THR A 121 6.56 -3.39 2.46
CA THR A 121 5.53 -4.45 2.37
C THR A 121 4.74 -4.37 1.07
N TYR A 122 4.43 -3.16 0.59
CA TYR A 122 3.79 -2.95 -0.70
C TYR A 122 4.64 -3.49 -1.85
N LEU A 123 5.90 -3.07 -1.96
CA LEU A 123 6.81 -3.50 -3.02
C LEU A 123 7.05 -5.01 -2.98
N PHE A 124 7.14 -5.60 -1.79
CA PHE A 124 7.23 -7.05 -1.63
C PHE A 124 5.98 -7.77 -2.15
N GLN A 125 4.79 -7.23 -1.89
CA GLN A 125 3.55 -7.76 -2.45
C GLN A 125 3.52 -7.63 -3.97
N GLN A 126 3.91 -6.47 -4.52
CA GLN A 126 3.96 -6.25 -5.96
C GLN A 126 4.95 -7.20 -6.64
N PHE A 127 6.12 -7.41 -6.05
CA PHE A 127 7.08 -8.40 -6.52
C PHE A 127 6.46 -9.79 -6.63
N LYS A 128 5.70 -10.24 -5.61
CA LYS A 128 5.02 -11.54 -5.65
C LYS A 128 3.93 -11.60 -6.73
N LEU A 129 3.18 -10.51 -6.93
CA LEU A 129 2.15 -10.42 -7.96
C LEU A 129 2.77 -10.58 -9.35
N TYR A 130 3.80 -9.78 -9.66
CA TYR A 130 4.44 -9.79 -10.97
C TYR A 130 5.30 -11.04 -11.21
N LYS A 131 5.88 -11.63 -10.16
CA LYS A 131 6.51 -12.94 -10.28
C LYS A 131 5.52 -13.99 -10.75
N ARG A 132 4.28 -13.99 -10.24
CA ARG A 132 3.22 -14.91 -10.70
C ARG A 132 2.76 -14.62 -12.12
N LEU A 133 2.74 -13.35 -12.52
CA LEU A 133 2.40 -12.93 -13.88
C LEU A 133 3.37 -13.49 -14.92
N VAL A 134 4.67 -13.49 -14.60
CA VAL A 134 5.73 -13.92 -15.54
C VAL A 134 6.06 -15.42 -15.41
N SER A 135 5.66 -16.08 -14.32
CA SER A 135 5.90 -17.51 -14.14
C SER A 135 5.11 -18.33 -15.18
N PRO A 136 5.71 -19.37 -15.80
CA PRO A 136 4.98 -20.26 -16.69
C PRO A 136 3.76 -20.83 -15.96
N LEU A 137 2.57 -20.67 -16.54
CA LEU A 137 1.40 -21.43 -16.10
C LEU A 137 1.78 -22.90 -16.23
N LYS A 138 1.92 -23.63 -15.12
CA LYS A 138 1.89 -25.09 -15.17
C LYS A 138 0.53 -25.44 -15.79
N GLN A 139 0.53 -25.79 -17.07
CA GLN A 139 -0.54 -26.57 -17.66
C GLN A 139 -0.58 -27.85 -16.83
N ASP A 140 -1.54 -27.96 -15.92
CA ASP A 140 -1.92 -29.26 -15.39
C ASP A 140 -2.47 -30.05 -16.58
N SER A 141 -1.55 -30.78 -17.22
CA SER A 141 -1.82 -31.87 -18.13
C SER A 141 -2.44 -33.01 -17.31
N GLN A 142 -3.70 -32.84 -16.93
CA GLN A 142 -4.60 -33.93 -16.57
C GLN A 142 -5.52 -34.16 -17.78
N ARG A 143 -4.90 -34.60 -18.88
CA ARG A 143 -5.53 -35.52 -19.83
C ARG A 143 -4.98 -36.90 -19.48
N GLY A 144 -5.80 -37.69 -18.82
CA GLY A 144 -5.61 -39.11 -18.53
C GLY A 144 -6.98 -39.67 -18.26
#